data_AF-A0A967WI46-F1
#
_entry.id   AF-A0A967WI46-F1
#
_cell.length_a   1.000
_cell.length_b   1.000
_cell.length_c   1.000
_cell.angle_alpha   90.00
_cell.angle_beta   90.00
_cell.angle_gamma   90.00
#
_symmetry.space_group_name_H-M   'P 1'
#
loop_
_entity.id
_entity.type
_entity.pdbx_description
1 polymer ?
#
loop_
_entity_poly.entity_id
_entity_poly.type
_entity_poly.pdbx_seq_one_letter_code
_entity_poly.pdbx_strand_id
1 'polypeptide(L)'
;PDRSESAARRMLTGLLSHLQRTLPSPGLLLTEDDRVRLDPDRIWSDTAAFEQLSAQPSSLEQAVSLYRGPFLDGFSLSKSPEFEIWAAVERAAWERRYLEALATLVGFHTGREEFGAAIACARDYLATDELAE
;
A
#
# COMPACT_ATOMS: atom_id res chain seq x y z
N PRO A 1 -21.49 14.37 11.90
CA PRO A 1 -22.94 14.40 11.61
C PRO A 1 -23.59 13.04 11.91
N ASP A 2 -24.37 12.99 13.00
CA ASP A 2 -25.14 11.82 13.43
C ASP A 2 -26.32 11.60 12.48
N ARG A 3 -26.12 10.80 11.43
CA ARG A 3 -27.22 10.28 10.62
C ARG A 3 -27.75 9.03 11.32
N SER A 4 -29.07 8.86 11.36
CA SER A 4 -29.65 7.60 11.84
C SER A 4 -29.03 6.42 11.09
N GLU A 5 -28.75 5.34 11.79
CA GLU A 5 -28.10 4.14 11.23
C GLU A 5 -28.80 3.65 9.96
N SER A 6 -30.13 3.70 9.92
CA SER A 6 -30.93 3.33 8.74
C SER A 6 -30.65 4.20 7.50
N ALA A 7 -30.41 5.50 7.69
CA ALA A 7 -30.05 6.41 6.61
C ALA A 7 -28.60 6.20 6.14
N ALA A 8 -27.69 5.90 7.06
CA ALA A 8 -26.31 5.54 6.74
C ALA A 8 -26.25 4.24 5.91
N ARG A 9 -26.97 3.19 6.34
CA ARG A 9 -27.08 1.92 5.61
C ARG A 9 -27.64 2.09 4.21
N ARG A 10 -28.74 2.82 4.04
CA ARG A 10 -29.30 3.10 2.70
C ARG A 10 -28.31 3.81 1.78
N MET A 11 -27.57 4.78 2.31
CA MET A 11 -26.55 5.50 1.53
C MET A 11 -25.38 4.58 1.17
N LEU A 12 -24.91 3.75 2.09
CA LEU A 12 -23.86 2.75 1.82
C LEU A 12 -24.30 1.76 0.75
N THR A 13 -25.51 1.19 0.83
CA THR A 13 -26.03 0.30 -0.21
C THR A 13 -26.08 0.98 -1.58
N GLY A 14 -26.49 2.25 -1.63
CA GLY A 14 -26.48 3.04 -2.85
C GLY A 14 -25.08 3.24 -3.42
N LEU A 15 -24.09 3.57 -2.58
CA LEU A 15 -22.69 3.73 -2.98
C LEU A 15 -22.07 2.41 -3.47
N LEU A 16 -22.32 1.30 -2.78
CA LEU A 16 -21.84 -0.03 -3.18
C LEU A 16 -22.45 -0.46 -4.52
N SER A 17 -23.75 -0.23 -4.71
CA SER A 17 -24.44 -0.52 -5.98
C SER A 17 -23.89 0.34 -7.12
N HIS A 18 -23.58 1.61 -6.85
CA HIS A 18 -22.93 2.49 -7.82
C HIS A 18 -21.53 1.97 -8.16
N LEU A 19 -20.72 1.65 -7.16
CA LEU A 19 -19.35 1.15 -7.34
C LEU A 19 -19.32 -0.17 -8.13
N GLN A 20 -20.23 -1.11 -7.83
CA GLN A 20 -20.37 -2.36 -8.60
C GLN A 20 -20.66 -2.11 -10.09
N ARG A 21 -21.39 -1.05 -10.44
CA ARG A 21 -21.72 -0.68 -11.82
C ARG A 21 -20.59 0.05 -12.54
N THR A 22 -19.73 0.74 -11.79
CA THR A 22 -18.58 1.47 -12.36
C THR A 22 -17.35 0.59 -12.55
N LEU A 23 -17.26 -0.52 -11.81
CA LEU A 23 -16.17 -1.48 -11.96
C LEU A 23 -16.23 -2.17 -13.33
N PRO A 24 -15.06 -2.44 -13.95
CA PRO A 24 -14.98 -2.96 -15.32
C PRO A 24 -15.51 -4.38 -15.48
N SER A 25 -15.71 -5.11 -14.38
CA SER A 25 -16.22 -6.48 -14.42
C SER A 25 -17.14 -6.78 -13.24
N PRO A 26 -18.25 -7.51 -13.49
CA PRO A 26 -19.12 -7.96 -12.42
C PRO A 26 -18.38 -8.93 -11.50
N GLY A 27 -18.72 -8.88 -10.21
CA GLY A 27 -18.15 -9.75 -9.18
C GLY A 27 -16.75 -9.34 -8.67
N LEU A 28 -16.23 -8.17 -9.03
CA LEU A 28 -14.99 -7.65 -8.45
C LEU A 28 -15.16 -7.16 -7.01
N LEU A 29 -16.37 -6.76 -6.62
CA LEU A 29 -16.70 -6.36 -5.26
C LEU A 29 -17.42 -7.51 -4.57
N LEU A 30 -16.76 -8.13 -3.58
CA LEU A 30 -17.33 -9.17 -2.75
C LEU A 30 -17.93 -8.53 -1.50
N THR A 31 -19.15 -8.91 -1.17
CA THR A 31 -19.85 -8.45 0.04
C THR A 31 -20.21 -9.68 0.86
N GLU A 32 -19.57 -9.82 2.02
CA GLU A 32 -19.76 -10.94 2.96
C GLU A 32 -20.09 -10.35 4.33
N ASP A 33 -21.25 -10.70 4.88
CA ASP A 33 -21.76 -10.19 6.16
C ASP A 33 -21.69 -8.65 6.30
N ASP A 34 -20.78 -8.16 7.14
CA ASP A 34 -20.52 -6.76 7.43
C ASP A 34 -19.27 -6.21 6.72
N ARG A 35 -18.71 -6.97 5.78
CA ARG A 35 -17.46 -6.65 5.08
C ARG A 35 -17.70 -6.45 3.60
N VAL A 36 -16.99 -5.45 3.07
CA VAL A 36 -16.86 -5.19 1.64
C VAL A 36 -15.38 -5.33 1.30
N ARG A 37 -15.07 -6.15 0.31
CA ARG A 37 -13.71 -6.31 -0.20
C ARG A 37 -13.69 -6.35 -1.72
N LEU A 38 -12.55 -6.03 -2.31
CA LEU A 38 -12.29 -6.37 -3.70
C LEU A 38 -11.84 -7.82 -3.78
N ASP A 39 -12.19 -8.51 -4.87
CA ASP A 39 -11.80 -9.89 -5.13
C ASP A 39 -10.27 -9.97 -5.39
N PRO A 40 -9.48 -10.48 -4.42
CA PRO A 40 -8.02 -10.44 -4.50
C PRO A 40 -7.45 -11.30 -5.64
N ASP A 41 -8.21 -12.29 -6.12
CA ASP A 41 -7.77 -13.15 -7.24
C ASP A 41 -7.96 -12.46 -8.60
N ARG A 42 -8.71 -11.34 -8.62
CA ARG A 42 -9.07 -10.62 -9.84
C ARG A 42 -8.56 -9.18 -9.87
N ILE A 43 -7.94 -8.72 -8.79
CA ILE A 43 -7.32 -7.40 -8.71
C ILE A 43 -5.84 -7.52 -8.41
N TRP A 44 -5.08 -6.53 -8.88
CA TRP A 44 -3.69 -6.37 -8.50
C TRP A 44 -3.54 -5.09 -7.68
N SER A 45 -2.76 -5.16 -6.61
CA SER A 45 -2.37 -4.03 -5.77
C SER A 45 -0.87 -4.09 -5.57
N ASP A 46 -0.17 -2.97 -5.75
CA ASP A 46 1.27 -2.88 -5.51
C ASP A 46 1.62 -3.22 -4.07
N THR A 47 0.81 -2.80 -3.10
CA THR A 47 0.96 -3.15 -1.68
C THR A 47 0.91 -4.66 -1.40
N ALA A 48 -0.07 -5.37 -1.97
CA ALA A 48 -0.20 -6.81 -1.79
C ALA A 48 0.95 -7.57 -2.49
N ALA A 49 1.33 -7.11 -3.69
CA ALA A 49 2.47 -7.67 -4.41
C ALA A 49 3.79 -7.42 -3.68
N PHE A 50 3.98 -6.23 -3.09
CA PHE A 50 5.14 -5.90 -2.27
C PHE A 50 5.27 -6.86 -1.09
N GLU A 51 4.21 -7.04 -0.31
CA GLU A 51 4.24 -7.93 0.86
C GLU A 51 4.59 -9.37 0.44
N GLN A 52 3.98 -9.88 -0.62
CA GLN A 52 4.26 -11.22 -1.13
C GLN A 52 5.71 -11.37 -1.59
N LEU A 53 6.26 -10.40 -2.31
CA LEU A 53 7.64 -10.44 -2.81
C LEU A 53 8.66 -10.26 -1.68
N SER A 54 8.36 -9.41 -0.69
CA SER A 54 9.22 -9.18 0.47
C SER A 54 9.38 -10.41 1.38
N ALA A 55 8.45 -11.37 1.30
CA ALA A 55 8.53 -12.62 2.03
C ALA A 55 9.66 -13.56 1.54
N GLN A 56 10.23 -13.29 0.36
CA GLN A 56 11.29 -14.09 -0.23
C GLN A 56 12.53 -13.23 -0.51
N PRO A 57 13.71 -13.55 0.06
CA PRO A 57 14.93 -12.78 -0.17
C PRO A 57 15.29 -12.62 -1.65
N SER A 58 15.02 -13.63 -2.48
CA SER A 58 15.29 -13.62 -3.92
C SER A 58 14.40 -12.68 -4.72
N SER A 59 13.28 -12.23 -4.16
CA SER A 59 12.30 -11.37 -4.82
C SER A 59 12.30 -9.94 -4.27
N LEU A 60 13.21 -9.64 -3.34
CA LEU A 60 13.21 -8.38 -2.59
C LEU A 60 13.51 -7.17 -3.49
N GLU A 61 14.36 -7.34 -4.51
CA GLU A 61 14.62 -6.33 -5.55
C GLU A 61 13.33 -5.95 -6.32
N GLN A 62 12.49 -6.94 -6.61
CA GLN A 62 11.20 -6.70 -7.27
C GLN A 62 10.25 -5.99 -6.31
N ALA A 63 10.23 -6.36 -5.03
CA ALA A 63 9.42 -5.70 -4.02
C ALA A 63 9.75 -4.20 -3.95
N VAL A 64 11.03 -3.83 -3.76
CA VAL A 64 11.43 -2.42 -3.67
C VAL A 64 11.08 -1.63 -4.94
N SER A 65 11.12 -2.26 -6.12
CA SER A 65 10.74 -1.60 -7.38
C SER A 65 9.26 -1.22 -7.49
N LEU A 66 8.38 -1.82 -6.69
CA LEU A 66 6.95 -1.47 -6.64
C LEU A 66 6.69 -0.20 -5.84
N TYR A 67 7.60 0.17 -4.93
CA TYR A 67 7.47 1.37 -4.13
C TYR A 67 7.86 2.60 -4.97
N ARG A 68 6.87 3.44 -5.27
CA ARG A 68 7.03 4.61 -6.18
C ARG A 68 6.92 5.95 -5.45
N GLY A 69 6.81 5.91 -4.12
CA GLY A 69 6.55 7.06 -3.27
C GLY A 69 5.64 6.70 -2.11
N PRO A 70 5.25 7.68 -1.28
CA PRO A 70 4.41 7.44 -0.11
C PRO A 70 3.08 6.77 -0.47
N PHE A 71 2.58 5.93 0.43
CA PHE A 71 1.27 5.30 0.28
C PHE A 71 0.17 6.36 0.06
N LEU A 72 -0.62 6.19 -1.00
CA LEU A 72 -1.67 7.14 -1.40
C LEU A 72 -1.16 8.60 -1.47
N ASP A 73 0.05 8.81 -2.00
CA ASP A 73 0.58 10.15 -2.25
C ASP A 73 -0.35 10.94 -3.19
N GLY A 74 -0.55 12.22 -2.88
CA GLY A 74 -1.48 13.11 -3.58
C GLY A 74 -2.98 12.82 -3.34
N PHE A 75 -3.34 11.80 -2.56
CA PHE A 75 -4.74 11.51 -2.22
C PHE A 75 -5.08 11.95 -0.79
N SER A 76 -6.15 12.73 -0.67
CA SER A 76 -6.67 13.24 0.61
C SER A 76 -8.20 13.32 0.57
N LEU A 77 -8.83 13.04 1.72
CA LEU A 77 -10.25 13.22 1.96
C LEU A 77 -10.44 14.28 3.04
N SER A 78 -10.43 15.56 2.63
CA SER A 78 -10.48 16.73 3.54
C SER A 78 -11.71 16.79 4.47
N LYS A 79 -12.73 15.97 4.24
CA LYS A 79 -13.94 15.88 5.06
C LYS A 79 -13.98 14.65 5.98
N SER A 80 -12.88 13.90 6.07
CA SER A 80 -12.74 12.75 6.97
C SER A 80 -11.37 12.79 7.65
N PRO A 81 -11.26 13.47 8.81
CA PRO A 81 -10.04 13.48 9.61
C PRO A 81 -9.56 12.08 9.99
N GLU A 82 -10.48 11.13 10.20
CA GLU A 82 -10.18 9.75 10.53
C GLU A 82 -9.43 9.05 9.39
N PHE A 83 -9.79 9.33 8.14
CA PHE A 83 -9.07 8.84 6.97
C PHE A 83 -7.65 9.38 6.93
N GLU A 84 -7.47 10.68 7.18
CA GLU A 84 -6.13 11.31 7.15
C GLU A 84 -5.21 10.74 8.23
N ILE A 85 -5.74 10.51 9.44
CA ILE A 85 -4.99 9.87 10.52
C ILE A 85 -4.59 8.45 10.14
N TRP A 86 -5.53 7.65 9.61
CA TRP A 86 -5.24 6.30 9.15
C TRP A 86 -4.19 6.30 8.03
N ALA A 87 -4.34 7.16 7.02
CA ALA A 87 -3.42 7.26 5.90
C ALA A 87 -2.00 7.65 6.35
N ALA A 88 -1.86 8.54 7.34
CA ALA A 88 -0.57 8.89 7.92
C ALA A 88 0.11 7.69 8.59
N VAL A 89 -0.64 6.87 9.33
CA VAL A 89 -0.13 5.64 9.95
C VAL A 89 0.29 4.63 8.88
N GLU A 90 -0.53 4.42 7.85
CA GLU A 90 -0.20 3.51 6.75
C GLU A 90 1.05 3.98 5.98
N ARG A 91 1.19 5.28 5.68
CA ARG A 91 2.37 5.84 5.02
C ARG A 91 3.65 5.52 5.79
N ALA A 92 3.68 5.81 7.09
CA ALA A 92 4.82 5.48 7.95
C ALA A 92 5.10 3.97 7.99
N ALA A 93 4.06 3.14 7.99
CA ALA A 93 4.20 1.70 8.01
C ALA A 93 4.75 1.13 6.68
N TRP A 94 4.37 1.70 5.53
CA TRP A 94 4.89 1.30 4.21
C TRP A 94 6.31 1.80 3.97
N GLU A 95 6.60 3.04 4.37
CA GLU A 95 7.96 3.61 4.32
C GLU A 95 8.94 2.75 5.12
N ARG A 96 8.57 2.37 6.36
CA ARG A 96 9.41 1.49 7.17
C ARG A 96 9.68 0.14 6.49
N ARG A 97 8.66 -0.51 5.92
CA ARG A 97 8.83 -1.79 5.21
C ARG A 97 9.77 -1.65 4.01
N TYR A 98 9.66 -0.54 3.29
CA TYR A 98 10.54 -0.25 2.16
C TYR A 98 11.99 -0.03 2.60
N LEU A 99 12.22 0.76 3.65
CA LEU A 99 13.56 0.98 4.23
C LEU A 99 14.18 -0.31 4.76
N GLU A 100 13.40 -1.17 5.44
CA GLU A 100 13.85 -2.49 5.91
C GLU A 100 14.26 -3.40 4.74
N ALA A 101 13.49 -3.39 3.64
CA ALA A 101 13.80 -4.15 2.44
C ALA A 101 15.10 -3.65 1.78
N LEU A 102 15.27 -2.34 1.63
CA LEU A 102 16.49 -1.74 1.10
C LEU A 102 17.72 -2.04 1.97
N ALA A 103 17.61 -1.91 3.29
CA ALA A 103 18.70 -2.24 4.20
C ALA A 103 19.14 -3.70 4.07
N THR A 104 18.18 -4.61 3.88
CA THR A 104 18.46 -6.03 3.63
C THR A 104 19.21 -6.22 2.29
N LEU A 105 18.80 -5.53 1.22
CA LEU A 105 19.48 -5.56 -0.07
C LEU A 105 20.90 -4.99 -0.01
N VAL A 106 21.12 -3.90 0.72
CA VAL A 106 22.46 -3.35 0.96
C VAL A 106 23.37 -4.40 1.59
N GLY A 107 22.90 -5.08 2.65
CA GLY A 107 23.66 -6.17 3.29
C GLY A 107 23.93 -7.34 2.35
N PHE A 108 22.92 -7.76 1.57
CA PHE A 108 23.01 -8.85 0.61
C PHE A 108 24.06 -8.59 -0.49
N HIS A 109 23.99 -7.43 -1.15
CA HIS A 109 24.95 -7.07 -2.21
C HIS A 109 26.35 -6.81 -1.66
N THR A 110 26.47 -6.21 -0.47
CA THR A 110 27.76 -6.00 0.18
C THR A 110 28.47 -7.32 0.49
N GLY A 111 27.75 -8.31 1.01
CA GLY A 111 28.31 -9.64 1.30
C GLY A 111 28.75 -10.41 0.05
N ARG A 112 28.31 -9.99 -1.14
CA ARG A 112 28.65 -10.57 -2.44
C ARG A 112 29.66 -9.73 -3.22
N GLU A 113 30.20 -8.67 -2.62
CA GLU A 113 31.10 -7.69 -3.25
C GLU A 113 30.46 -6.95 -4.46
N GLU A 114 29.13 -6.94 -4.54
CA GLU A 114 28.34 -6.26 -5.58
C GLU A 114 28.10 -4.78 -5.21
N PHE A 115 29.19 -4.05 -4.96
CA PHE A 115 29.12 -2.70 -4.35
C PHE A 115 28.29 -1.69 -5.16
N GLY A 116 28.23 -1.83 -6.49
CA GLY A 116 27.40 -0.96 -7.33
C GLY A 116 25.90 -1.06 -6.99
N ALA A 117 25.39 -2.28 -6.81
CA ALA A 117 24.01 -2.53 -6.42
C ALA A 117 23.76 -2.12 -4.96
N ALA A 118 24.72 -2.37 -4.07
CA ALA A 118 24.64 -1.92 -2.68
C ALA A 118 24.54 -0.38 -2.57
N ILE A 119 25.35 0.36 -3.34
CA ILE A 119 25.31 1.83 -3.36
C ILE A 119 23.98 2.36 -3.92
N ALA A 120 23.42 1.71 -4.95
CA ALA A 120 22.11 2.09 -5.48
C ALA A 120 21.03 1.96 -4.39
N CYS A 121 20.95 0.81 -3.72
CA CYS A 121 19.98 0.59 -2.64
C CYS A 121 20.18 1.58 -1.48
N ALA A 122 21.43 1.88 -1.11
CA ALA A 122 21.74 2.84 -0.05
C ALA A 122 21.34 4.27 -0.41
N ARG A 123 21.44 4.66 -1.69
CA ARG A 123 20.96 5.98 -2.16
C ARG A 123 19.45 6.07 -2.07
N ASP A 124 18.74 5.03 -2.50
CA ASP A 124 17.27 4.98 -2.42
C ASP A 124 16.80 5.00 -0.96
N TYR A 125 17.56 4.36 -0.05
CA TYR A 125 17.31 4.40 1.38
C TYR A 125 17.42 5.83 1.91
N LEU A 126 18.55 6.50 1.65
CA LEU A 126 18.80 7.87 2.13
C LEU A 126 17.85 8.90 1.51
N ALA A 127 17.40 8.69 0.27
CA ALA A 127 16.44 9.57 -0.37
C ALA A 127 15.03 9.45 0.24
N THR A 128 14.73 8.34 0.92
CA THR A 128 13.42 8.06 1.52
C THR A 128 13.40 8.34 3.02
N ASP A 129 14.50 8.06 3.71
CA ASP A 129 14.67 8.37 5.12
C ASP A 129 14.95 9.88 5.30
N GLU A 130 13.89 10.70 5.28
CA GLU A 130 13.96 12.14 5.56
C GLU A 130 14.43 12.47 6.99
N LEU A 131 14.70 11.45 7.84
CA LEU A 131 15.24 11.58 9.20
C LEU A 131 16.72 11.17 9.32
N ALA A 132 17.41 10.85 8.22
CA ALA A 132 18.83 10.47 8.23
C ALA A 132 19.83 11.66 8.29
N GLU A 133 19.41 12.80 8.84
CA GLU A 133 20.29 13.92 9.25
C GLU A 133 20.52 13.96 10.77
#